data_AF-A0A7J5IBM0-F1
#
_entry.id   AF-A0A7J5IBM0-F1
#
_cell.length_a   1.000
_cell.length_b   1.000
_cell.length_c   1.000
_cell.angle_alpha   90.00
_cell.angle_beta   90.00
_cell.angle_gamma   90.00
#
_symmetry.space_group_name_H-M   'P 1'
#
loop_
_entity.id
_entity.type
_entity.pdbx_description
1 polymer ?
#
loop_
_entity_poly.entity_id
_entity_poly.type
_entity_poly.pdbx_seq_one_letter_code
_entity_poly.pdbx_strand_id
1 'polypeptide(L)'
;MRKKMMLFLGLALSLSCFSQNRQGYQNPVIPGFHPDPSVCRAGDDFYLVNSSFQYFPGVPLFHSKDLINWEQIGHCLTRPSQLPLHDAGPWGGIYAPTIRYNDGTFYMITTNVSDKGNFLVHTTDPRGEWSEPVWLKQGGIDPSLYFEDGKCYLVSNPGVGIYLCEINPKTGEQLNESKRIWNGTGGRHPEGPHIYKKDGWYYLLISEGGTEYGHKVTIARSRDIDGPYEENPANPILTHINKNAQNSPIQGTGHADLIQAPDGSWWMVCLAFRPQSGSHHLLGRETYLAPVRWDKNAWPVVNGDGTIALQMDVPTLPQHPLAPKPARTDFKNGKLGPEWVHIRNYHPENYTFASGNLRLKATPVNLNNGKGSPTFAGRRQEHIDFTATTSMQLKKAASGDEAGLTVYMFESSHYDLLVKQLADGKQAVVLRYQLNELTHTEKEVILPQGKVQLRVKGSNEIYSFEYATNGKDFKELGRMNTRYISTETAGGFTGIMLGLYAVSGSQTSKAYADFEYFDYEGK
;
A
#
# COMPACT_ATOMS: atom_id res chain seq x y z
N MET A 1 78.60 -37.34 3.89
CA MET A 1 77.51 -38.35 3.91
C MET A 1 76.19 -37.61 4.16
N ARG A 2 75.46 -37.22 3.11
CA ARG A 2 74.28 -37.90 2.53
C ARG A 2 73.12 -38.19 3.51
N LYS A 3 71.98 -37.57 3.17
CA LYS A 3 70.56 -37.88 3.48
C LYS A 3 70.09 -37.41 4.88
N LYS A 4 69.07 -36.56 5.00
CA LYS A 4 67.70 -36.84 4.55
C LYS A 4 66.88 -35.56 4.34
N MET A 5 66.00 -35.70 3.36
CA MET A 5 64.98 -34.81 2.85
C MET A 5 63.72 -35.00 3.69
N MET A 6 63.08 -33.93 4.16
CA MET A 6 61.67 -33.98 4.53
C MET A 6 61.01 -32.64 4.26
N LEU A 7 60.16 -32.67 3.23
CA LEU A 7 59.30 -31.63 2.73
C LEU A 7 58.17 -31.39 3.75
N PHE A 8 57.97 -30.17 4.21
CA PHE A 8 56.72 -29.75 4.85
C PHE A 8 56.06 -28.69 3.98
N LEU A 9 55.04 -29.13 3.24
CA LEU A 9 54.10 -28.30 2.51
C LEU A 9 53.07 -27.81 3.53
N GLY A 10 53.29 -26.62 4.09
CA GLY A 10 52.35 -25.96 5.00
C GLY A 10 51.27 -25.22 4.23
N LEU A 11 50.08 -25.82 4.21
CA LEU A 11 48.83 -25.28 3.66
C LEU A 11 48.45 -23.99 4.40
N ALA A 12 48.71 -22.83 3.80
CA ALA A 12 48.15 -21.57 4.29
C ALA A 12 46.68 -21.52 3.88
N LEU A 13 45.77 -21.94 4.77
CA LEU A 13 44.36 -21.63 4.66
C LEU A 13 44.21 -20.10 4.70
N SER A 14 43.86 -19.52 3.56
CA SER A 14 43.27 -18.19 3.51
C SER A 14 41.93 -18.23 4.24
N LEU A 15 41.92 -17.82 5.51
CA LEU A 15 40.73 -17.33 6.18
C LEU A 15 40.38 -15.98 5.53
N SER A 16 39.70 -16.06 4.38
CA SER A 16 38.94 -14.94 3.87
C SER A 16 37.77 -14.77 4.83
N CYS A 17 37.95 -13.95 5.87
CA CYS A 17 36.82 -13.33 6.54
C CYS A 17 36.05 -12.61 5.44
N PHE A 18 34.92 -13.18 5.01
CA PHE A 18 33.90 -12.41 4.34
C PHE A 18 33.49 -11.33 5.33
N SER A 19 34.09 -10.14 5.16
CA SER A 19 33.50 -8.91 5.65
C SER A 19 32.11 -8.88 5.02
N GLN A 20 31.09 -9.29 5.78
CA GLN A 20 29.71 -8.95 5.45
C GLN A 20 29.69 -7.43 5.38
N ASN A 21 29.78 -6.90 4.16
CA ASN A 21 29.58 -5.48 3.94
C ASN A 21 28.21 -5.16 4.55
N ARG A 22 28.20 -4.34 5.59
CA ARG A 22 26.97 -3.73 6.10
C ARG A 22 26.43 -2.83 4.98
N GLN A 23 25.61 -3.39 4.12
CA GLN A 23 24.80 -2.62 3.19
C GLN A 23 23.47 -2.38 3.90
N GLY A 24 23.41 -1.28 4.64
CA GLY A 24 22.14 -0.80 5.20
C GLY A 24 21.13 -0.47 4.11
N TYR A 25 19.92 -0.11 4.51
CA TYR A 25 18.82 0.26 3.61
C TYR A 25 18.00 1.42 4.17
N GLN A 26 17.15 1.99 3.31
CA GLN A 26 16.19 3.02 3.69
C GLN A 26 14.80 2.43 3.85
N ASN A 27 14.16 2.76 4.96
CA ASN A 27 12.76 2.58 5.23
C ASN A 27 11.99 3.88 4.94
N PRO A 28 10.72 3.81 4.54
CA PRO A 28 9.98 2.60 4.17
C PRO A 28 10.53 1.94 2.90
N VAL A 29 10.45 0.60 2.82
CA VAL A 29 10.86 -0.16 1.62
C VAL A 29 9.81 -0.09 0.51
N ILE A 30 8.55 0.21 0.84
CA ILE A 30 7.50 0.59 -0.13
C ILE A 30 6.78 1.83 0.44
N PRO A 31 7.12 3.04 -0.04
CA PRO A 31 6.57 4.29 0.47
C PRO A 31 5.14 4.56 -0.02
N GLY A 32 4.47 5.54 0.58
CA GLY A 32 3.09 5.89 0.24
C GLY A 32 2.07 4.86 0.75
N PHE A 33 0.84 4.96 0.25
CA PHE A 33 -0.31 4.19 0.72
C PHE A 33 -0.18 2.68 0.40
N HIS A 34 0.59 1.98 1.22
CA HIS A 34 0.86 0.54 1.19
C HIS A 34 0.74 -0.07 2.61
N PRO A 35 -0.47 -0.07 3.20
CA PRO A 35 -0.75 -0.65 4.51
C PRO A 35 -0.76 -2.17 4.53
N ASP A 36 -0.83 -2.71 5.74
CA ASP A 36 -1.12 -4.11 6.04
C ASP A 36 -0.30 -5.10 5.18
N PRO A 37 1.04 -5.01 5.20
CA PRO A 37 1.89 -5.82 4.33
C PRO A 37 1.89 -7.28 4.78
N SER A 38 1.63 -8.18 3.83
CA SER A 38 1.88 -9.61 4.00
C SER A 38 2.85 -10.10 2.95
N VAL A 39 3.75 -11.01 3.35
CA VAL A 39 4.85 -11.50 2.51
C VAL A 39 4.91 -13.02 2.48
N CYS A 40 5.27 -13.58 1.33
CA CYS A 40 5.65 -14.98 1.21
C CYS A 40 6.92 -15.15 0.37
N ARG A 41 7.54 -16.32 0.49
CA ARG A 41 8.71 -16.71 -0.29
C ARG A 41 8.39 -17.95 -1.13
N ALA A 42 8.75 -17.91 -2.40
CA ALA A 42 8.71 -19.07 -3.30
C ALA A 42 10.11 -19.26 -3.92
N GLY A 43 10.90 -20.18 -3.36
CA GLY A 43 12.31 -20.32 -3.70
C GLY A 43 13.13 -19.14 -3.20
N ASP A 44 13.78 -18.41 -4.10
CA ASP A 44 14.60 -17.23 -3.81
C ASP A 44 13.85 -15.90 -4.02
N ASP A 45 12.59 -15.97 -4.46
CA ASP A 45 11.76 -14.80 -4.76
C ASP A 45 10.78 -14.53 -3.62
N PHE A 46 10.64 -13.25 -3.29
CA PHE A 46 9.69 -12.74 -2.30
C PHE A 46 8.53 -12.03 -3.00
N TYR A 47 7.33 -12.23 -2.47
CA TYR A 47 6.11 -11.60 -2.96
C TYR A 47 5.37 -10.93 -1.81
N LEU A 48 4.91 -9.70 -2.03
CA LEU A 48 4.25 -8.90 -1.00
C LEU A 48 2.96 -8.28 -1.52
N VAL A 49 1.95 -8.24 -0.65
CA VAL A 49 0.65 -7.62 -0.92
C VAL A 49 0.30 -6.57 0.13
N ASN A 50 -0.52 -5.59 -0.24
CA ASN A 50 -1.05 -4.55 0.66
C ASN A 50 -2.56 -4.40 0.50
N SER A 51 -3.23 -3.88 1.53
CA SER A 51 -4.65 -3.53 1.43
C SER A 51 -4.87 -2.33 0.49
N SER A 52 -6.09 -2.21 -0.07
CA SER A 52 -6.38 -1.23 -1.12
C SER A 52 -7.69 -0.48 -0.95
N PHE A 53 -8.51 -0.82 0.05
CA PHE A 53 -9.76 -0.15 0.38
C PHE A 53 -10.66 0.05 -0.85
N GLN A 54 -11.09 1.28 -1.12
CA GLN A 54 -11.97 1.65 -2.22
C GLN A 54 -11.29 1.69 -3.60
N TYR A 55 -10.01 1.37 -3.73
CA TYR A 55 -9.28 1.49 -5.00
C TYR A 55 -9.31 0.22 -5.83
N PHE A 56 -9.45 0.40 -7.16
CA PHE A 56 -9.43 -0.66 -8.16
C PHE A 56 -8.34 -0.39 -9.21
N PRO A 57 -7.56 -1.37 -9.68
CA PRO A 57 -7.48 -2.75 -9.19
C PRO A 57 -7.03 -2.83 -7.74
N GLY A 58 -7.37 -3.93 -7.07
CA GLY A 58 -7.16 -4.10 -5.63
C GLY A 58 -6.04 -5.08 -5.31
N VAL A 59 -5.48 -4.92 -4.11
CA VAL A 59 -4.35 -5.69 -3.59
C VAL A 59 -3.13 -5.62 -4.52
N PRO A 60 -2.37 -4.50 -4.50
CA PRO A 60 -1.15 -4.39 -5.28
C PRO A 60 -0.17 -5.50 -4.90
N LEU A 61 0.49 -6.07 -5.90
CA LEU A 61 1.39 -7.20 -5.76
C LEU A 61 2.81 -6.80 -6.15
N PHE A 62 3.74 -7.04 -5.23
CA PHE A 62 5.15 -6.71 -5.37
C PHE A 62 6.02 -7.96 -5.42
N HIS A 63 7.16 -7.85 -6.10
CA HIS A 63 8.20 -8.86 -6.18
C HIS A 63 9.56 -8.28 -5.75
N SER A 64 10.34 -9.07 -5.01
CA SER A 64 11.69 -8.71 -4.60
C SER A 64 12.59 -9.95 -4.53
N LYS A 65 13.90 -9.73 -4.57
CA LYS A 65 14.92 -10.76 -4.32
C LYS A 65 15.70 -10.53 -3.02
N ASP A 66 15.49 -9.39 -2.36
CA ASP A 66 16.31 -8.95 -1.22
C ASP A 66 15.48 -8.34 -0.08
N LEU A 67 14.15 -8.35 -0.17
CA LEU A 67 13.18 -7.74 0.75
C LEU A 67 13.23 -6.19 0.82
N ILE A 68 14.12 -5.55 0.07
CA ILE A 68 14.40 -4.10 0.14
C ILE A 68 13.92 -3.42 -1.14
N ASN A 69 14.28 -3.97 -2.29
CA ASN A 69 13.96 -3.41 -3.60
C ASN A 69 12.74 -4.15 -4.17
N TRP A 70 11.62 -3.45 -4.28
CA TRP A 70 10.32 -4.02 -4.67
C TRP A 70 9.83 -3.48 -6.01
N GLU A 71 9.54 -4.40 -6.93
CA GLU A 71 8.87 -4.10 -8.20
C GLU A 71 7.38 -4.39 -8.05
N GLN A 72 6.51 -3.43 -8.35
CA GLN A 72 5.08 -3.72 -8.46
C GLN A 72 4.83 -4.47 -9.77
N ILE A 73 4.53 -5.76 -9.66
CA ILE A 73 4.34 -6.65 -10.81
C ILE A 73 2.88 -6.76 -11.25
N GLY A 74 1.94 -6.27 -10.45
CA GLY A 74 0.51 -6.29 -10.78
C GLY A 74 -0.38 -6.04 -9.57
N HIS A 75 -1.55 -6.68 -9.61
CA HIS A 75 -2.57 -6.68 -8.56
C HIS A 75 -3.20 -8.06 -8.48
N CYS A 76 -3.63 -8.50 -7.30
CA CYS A 76 -4.32 -9.78 -7.17
C CYS A 76 -5.78 -9.70 -7.66
N LEU A 77 -6.42 -8.52 -7.59
CA LEU A 77 -7.83 -8.32 -7.91
C LEU A 77 -7.98 -7.33 -9.07
N THR A 78 -8.04 -7.86 -10.29
CA THR A 78 -8.01 -7.08 -11.54
C THR A 78 -9.35 -7.05 -12.27
N ARG A 79 -10.33 -7.85 -11.84
CA ARG A 79 -11.64 -7.98 -12.50
C ARG A 79 -12.81 -7.58 -11.60
N PRO A 80 -13.88 -6.96 -12.14
CA PRO A 80 -15.06 -6.62 -11.36
C PRO A 80 -15.72 -7.81 -10.66
N SER A 81 -15.64 -9.02 -11.23
CA SER A 81 -16.17 -10.24 -10.61
C SER A 81 -15.42 -10.65 -9.33
N GLN A 82 -14.14 -10.26 -9.22
CA GLN A 82 -13.32 -10.50 -8.04
C GLN A 82 -13.51 -9.44 -6.96
N LEU A 83 -13.77 -8.20 -7.37
CA LEU A 83 -13.72 -7.02 -6.50
C LEU A 83 -14.91 -6.09 -6.71
N PRO A 84 -16.11 -6.45 -6.23
CA PRO A 84 -17.23 -5.52 -6.16
C PRO A 84 -17.01 -4.51 -5.02
N LEU A 85 -16.88 -3.22 -5.34
CA LEU A 85 -16.61 -2.12 -4.40
C LEU A 85 -17.84 -1.22 -4.18
N HIS A 86 -19.04 -1.81 -4.10
CA HIS A 86 -20.35 -1.16 -3.99
C HIS A 86 -20.37 0.14 -3.17
N ASP A 87 -20.21 1.30 -3.84
CA ASP A 87 -20.10 2.63 -3.21
C ASP A 87 -19.15 2.68 -1.99
N ALA A 88 -18.09 1.86 -2.01
CA ALA A 88 -17.10 1.75 -0.95
C ALA A 88 -16.49 3.14 -0.67
N GLY A 89 -16.76 3.66 0.53
CA GLY A 89 -16.25 4.94 1.00
C GLY A 89 -14.89 4.83 1.70
N PRO A 90 -14.49 5.85 2.51
CA PRO A 90 -13.19 5.92 3.18
C PRO A 90 -12.81 4.73 4.09
N TRP A 91 -13.81 3.97 4.51
CA TRP A 91 -13.71 2.82 5.42
C TRP A 91 -14.15 1.51 4.75
N GLY A 92 -14.29 1.51 3.41
CA GLY A 92 -14.86 0.41 2.65
C GLY A 92 -13.85 -0.35 1.81
N GLY A 93 -14.31 -1.43 1.19
CA GLY A 93 -13.55 -2.23 0.24
C GLY A 93 -12.58 -3.20 0.89
N ILE A 94 -11.35 -3.27 0.38
CA ILE A 94 -10.39 -4.31 0.71
C ILE A 94 -9.52 -3.95 1.91
N TYR A 95 -9.67 -4.74 2.98
CA TYR A 95 -8.88 -4.67 4.21
C TYR A 95 -7.62 -5.56 4.11
N ALA A 96 -6.94 -5.82 5.23
CA ALA A 96 -5.66 -6.53 5.26
C ALA A 96 -5.68 -7.84 4.44
N PRO A 97 -4.78 -7.99 3.46
CA PRO A 97 -4.58 -9.25 2.76
C PRO A 97 -3.44 -10.06 3.38
N THR A 98 -3.55 -11.38 3.31
CA THR A 98 -2.44 -12.30 3.56
C THR A 98 -2.07 -13.04 2.27
N ILE A 99 -0.79 -13.07 1.91
CA ILE A 99 -0.28 -13.91 0.81
C ILE A 99 0.51 -15.10 1.35
N ARG A 100 0.22 -16.30 0.84
CA ARG A 100 0.94 -17.54 1.18
C ARG A 100 1.25 -18.33 -0.08
N TYR A 101 2.35 -19.06 -0.05
CA TYR A 101 2.73 -20.01 -1.09
C TYR A 101 2.78 -21.41 -0.50
N ASN A 102 2.05 -22.35 -1.10
CA ASN A 102 2.05 -23.74 -0.70
C ASN A 102 1.87 -24.64 -1.92
N ASP A 103 2.77 -25.62 -2.07
CA ASP A 103 2.72 -26.66 -3.11
C ASP A 103 2.45 -26.11 -4.54
N GLY A 104 3.30 -25.20 -5.00
CA GLY A 104 3.19 -24.64 -6.36
C GLY A 104 2.11 -23.57 -6.54
N THR A 105 1.32 -23.26 -5.50
CA THR A 105 0.19 -22.32 -5.59
C THR A 105 0.36 -21.14 -4.65
N PHE A 106 0.12 -19.94 -5.16
CA PHE A 106 -0.07 -18.71 -4.40
C PHE A 106 -1.54 -18.55 -4.00
N TYR A 107 -1.77 -18.21 -2.74
CA TYR A 107 -3.08 -17.89 -2.17
C TYR A 107 -3.01 -16.47 -1.63
N MET A 108 -3.96 -15.62 -2.01
CA MET A 108 -4.19 -14.31 -1.41
C MET A 108 -5.57 -14.34 -0.77
N ILE A 109 -5.64 -14.15 0.53
CA ILE A 109 -6.87 -14.12 1.33
C ILE A 109 -7.05 -12.70 1.89
N THR A 110 -8.27 -12.19 1.92
CA THR A 110 -8.57 -10.85 2.44
C THR A 110 -10.06 -10.71 2.78
N THR A 111 -10.47 -9.52 3.22
CA THR A 111 -11.85 -9.15 3.49
C THR A 111 -12.28 -8.02 2.57
N ASN A 112 -13.38 -8.22 1.84
CA ASN A 112 -14.13 -7.10 1.28
C ASN A 112 -15.23 -6.69 2.26
N VAL A 113 -14.98 -5.64 3.05
CA VAL A 113 -15.91 -5.17 4.08
C VAL A 113 -17.14 -4.47 3.50
N SER A 114 -17.14 -4.17 2.20
CA SER A 114 -18.26 -3.59 1.47
C SER A 114 -19.09 -4.63 0.70
N ASP A 115 -18.75 -5.91 0.80
CA ASP A 115 -19.49 -7.00 0.15
C ASP A 115 -19.62 -8.21 1.11
N LYS A 116 -19.35 -9.44 0.64
CA LYS A 116 -19.66 -10.69 1.37
C LYS A 116 -18.63 -11.06 2.46
N GLY A 117 -17.65 -10.20 2.73
CA GLY A 117 -16.64 -10.43 3.78
C GLY A 117 -15.41 -11.19 3.29
N ASN A 118 -15.02 -12.24 4.01
CA ASN A 118 -13.75 -12.95 3.79
C ASN A 118 -13.78 -13.84 2.54
N PHE A 119 -12.72 -13.76 1.74
CA PHE A 119 -12.52 -14.61 0.58
C PHE A 119 -11.04 -14.79 0.28
N LEU A 120 -10.73 -15.78 -0.56
CA LEU A 120 -9.41 -15.91 -1.16
C LEU A 120 -9.48 -16.03 -2.67
N VAL A 121 -8.37 -15.75 -3.32
CA VAL A 121 -8.08 -16.06 -4.73
C VAL A 121 -6.73 -16.78 -4.81
N HIS A 122 -6.51 -17.53 -5.89
CA HIS A 122 -5.26 -18.28 -6.06
C HIS A 122 -4.75 -18.29 -7.50
N THR A 123 -3.44 -18.51 -7.66
CA THR A 123 -2.76 -18.65 -8.95
C THR A 123 -1.52 -19.55 -8.82
N THR A 124 -1.06 -20.12 -9.93
CA THR A 124 0.27 -20.77 -10.03
C THR A 124 1.33 -19.83 -10.62
N ASP A 125 0.92 -18.68 -11.16
CA ASP A 125 1.81 -17.63 -11.66
C ASP A 125 1.36 -16.26 -11.07
N PRO A 126 2.15 -15.65 -10.18
CA PRO A 126 1.80 -14.37 -9.56
C PRO A 126 1.76 -13.20 -10.56
N ARG A 127 2.36 -13.33 -11.76
CA ARG A 127 2.24 -12.35 -12.85
C ARG A 127 1.03 -12.58 -13.75
N GLY A 128 0.35 -13.72 -13.59
CA GLY A 128 -0.84 -14.09 -14.33
C GLY A 128 -2.13 -13.61 -13.69
N GLU A 129 -3.25 -14.09 -14.22
CA GLU A 129 -4.58 -13.83 -13.67
C GLU A 129 -4.86 -14.71 -12.45
N TRP A 130 -5.49 -14.11 -11.45
CA TRP A 130 -5.93 -14.82 -10.24
C TRP A 130 -7.34 -15.41 -10.44
N SER A 131 -7.66 -16.46 -9.70
CA SER A 131 -8.97 -17.13 -9.74
C SER A 131 -10.15 -16.20 -9.43
N GLU A 132 -11.37 -16.69 -9.65
CA GLU A 132 -12.55 -16.09 -9.01
C GLU A 132 -12.49 -16.25 -7.47
N PRO A 133 -13.19 -15.40 -6.70
CA PRO A 133 -13.22 -15.48 -5.24
C PRO A 133 -13.81 -16.79 -4.73
N VAL A 134 -13.09 -17.40 -3.79
CA VAL A 134 -13.58 -18.49 -2.94
C VAL A 134 -14.00 -17.87 -1.61
N TRP A 135 -15.31 -17.76 -1.38
CA TRP A 135 -15.89 -17.12 -0.20
C TRP A 135 -15.80 -18.02 1.04
N LEU A 136 -15.58 -17.42 2.20
CA LEU A 136 -15.28 -18.13 3.44
C LEU A 136 -16.36 -17.90 4.50
N LYS A 137 -16.60 -18.93 5.32
CA LYS A 137 -17.63 -18.91 6.37
C LYS A 137 -17.19 -18.16 7.64
N GLN A 138 -15.94 -18.31 8.06
CA GLN A 138 -15.44 -17.63 9.27
C GLN A 138 -15.38 -16.11 9.03
N GLY A 139 -16.08 -15.35 9.88
CA GLY A 139 -16.17 -13.90 9.79
C GLY A 139 -14.98 -13.16 10.42
N GLY A 140 -15.21 -11.90 10.81
CA GLY A 140 -14.15 -10.98 11.24
C GLY A 140 -13.40 -10.39 10.05
N ILE A 141 -12.29 -9.70 10.34
CA ILE A 141 -11.35 -9.16 9.36
C ILE A 141 -9.99 -9.86 9.52
N ASP A 142 -9.01 -9.39 8.76
CA ASP A 142 -7.61 -9.81 8.78
C ASP A 142 -7.42 -11.34 8.69
N PRO A 143 -8.04 -11.99 7.70
CA PRO A 143 -7.89 -13.42 7.55
C PRO A 143 -6.46 -13.79 7.11
N SER A 144 -5.92 -14.86 7.69
CA SER A 144 -4.59 -15.38 7.35
C SER A 144 -4.61 -16.90 7.28
N LEU A 145 -3.79 -17.45 6.37
CA LEU A 145 -3.62 -18.88 6.18
C LEU A 145 -2.30 -19.39 6.77
N TYR A 146 -2.35 -20.60 7.32
CA TYR A 146 -1.20 -21.41 7.70
C TYR A 146 -1.35 -22.82 7.12
N PHE A 147 -0.30 -23.36 6.52
CA PHE A 147 -0.30 -24.67 5.87
C PHE A 147 0.64 -25.63 6.60
N GLU A 148 0.17 -26.85 6.87
CA GLU A 148 0.94 -27.91 7.50
C GLU A 148 0.34 -29.28 7.19
N ASP A 149 1.17 -30.28 6.87
CA ASP A 149 0.77 -31.69 6.70
C ASP A 149 -0.46 -31.90 5.80
N GLY A 150 -0.55 -31.11 4.71
CA GLY A 150 -1.66 -31.15 3.75
C GLY A 150 -2.94 -30.43 4.21
N LYS A 151 -2.93 -29.82 5.39
CA LYS A 151 -4.03 -29.03 5.95
C LYS A 151 -3.83 -27.54 5.71
N CYS A 152 -4.95 -26.82 5.68
CA CYS A 152 -4.99 -25.37 5.59
C CYS A 152 -5.80 -24.82 6.77
N TYR A 153 -5.13 -24.04 7.62
CA TYR A 153 -5.69 -23.40 8.78
C TYR A 153 -5.99 -21.94 8.47
N LEU A 154 -7.18 -21.47 8.85
CA LEU A 154 -7.62 -20.08 8.75
C LEU A 154 -7.67 -19.48 10.15
N VAL A 155 -7.00 -18.33 10.31
CA VAL A 155 -7.22 -17.44 11.46
C VAL A 155 -7.84 -16.12 11.02
N SER A 156 -8.72 -15.55 11.84
CA SER A 156 -9.28 -14.20 11.70
C SER A 156 -9.75 -13.70 13.08
N ASN A 157 -10.29 -12.48 13.17
CA ASN A 157 -10.63 -11.85 14.45
C ASN A 157 -12.13 -11.53 14.68
N PRO A 158 -13.09 -12.46 14.48
CA PRO A 158 -14.50 -12.16 14.73
C PRO A 158 -14.73 -11.81 16.22
N GLY A 159 -15.00 -10.54 16.51
CA GLY A 159 -15.32 -10.06 17.86
C GLY A 159 -14.08 -9.68 18.68
N VAL A 160 -13.87 -10.33 19.83
CA VAL A 160 -12.92 -9.88 20.88
C VAL A 160 -11.68 -10.80 20.98
N GLY A 161 -11.32 -11.50 19.91
CA GLY A 161 -10.16 -12.39 19.90
C GLY A 161 -9.93 -13.08 18.56
N ILE A 162 -8.90 -13.93 18.52
CA ILE A 162 -8.46 -14.67 17.34
C ILE A 162 -9.12 -16.04 17.32
N TYR A 163 -9.71 -16.38 16.18
CA TYR A 163 -10.40 -17.65 15.96
C TYR A 163 -9.69 -18.46 14.89
N LEU A 164 -9.62 -19.77 15.11
CA LEU A 164 -8.98 -20.75 14.25
C LEU A 164 -10.03 -21.74 13.73
N CYS A 165 -9.97 -22.07 12.45
CA CYS A 165 -10.61 -23.24 11.88
C CYS A 165 -9.72 -23.88 10.79
N GLU A 166 -10.03 -25.12 10.41
CA GLU A 166 -9.47 -25.78 9.24
C GLU A 166 -10.41 -25.55 8.05
N ILE A 167 -9.86 -25.28 6.87
CA ILE A 167 -10.62 -25.05 5.63
C ILE A 167 -10.07 -25.89 4.47
N ASN A 168 -10.92 -26.14 3.48
CA ASN A 168 -10.46 -26.48 2.13
C ASN A 168 -10.27 -25.17 1.33
N PRO A 169 -9.04 -24.77 1.00
CA PRO A 169 -8.79 -23.48 0.35
C PRO A 169 -9.21 -23.45 -1.13
N LYS A 170 -9.55 -24.59 -1.74
CA LYS A 170 -10.07 -24.64 -3.11
C LYS A 170 -11.57 -24.47 -3.18
N THR A 171 -12.30 -24.94 -2.17
CA THR A 171 -13.78 -24.89 -2.14
C THR A 171 -14.33 -23.83 -1.18
N GLY A 172 -13.52 -23.37 -0.22
CA GLY A 172 -13.94 -22.47 0.86
C GLY A 172 -14.68 -23.17 2.00
N GLU A 173 -14.82 -24.49 1.93
CA GLU A 173 -15.49 -25.29 2.94
C GLU A 173 -14.74 -25.21 4.28
N GLN A 174 -15.45 -24.83 5.33
CA GLN A 174 -14.94 -24.88 6.70
C GLN A 174 -15.15 -26.29 7.27
N LEU A 175 -14.05 -26.95 7.64
CA LEU A 175 -14.01 -28.38 7.96
C LEU A 175 -14.24 -28.68 9.45
N ASN A 176 -14.15 -27.67 10.31
CA ASN A 176 -14.42 -27.78 11.75
C ASN A 176 -14.98 -26.48 12.32
N GLU A 177 -15.45 -26.52 13.56
CA GLU A 177 -15.94 -25.33 14.25
C GLU A 177 -14.83 -24.33 14.55
N SER A 178 -15.13 -23.05 14.42
CA SER A 178 -14.20 -21.97 14.76
C SER A 178 -13.95 -21.94 16.27
N LYS A 179 -12.70 -22.12 16.68
CA LYS A 179 -12.28 -22.08 18.08
C LYS A 179 -11.51 -20.79 18.38
N ARG A 180 -11.89 -20.08 19.43
CA ARG A 180 -11.13 -18.92 19.91
C ARG A 180 -9.84 -19.40 20.59
N ILE A 181 -8.69 -18.93 20.12
CA ILE A 181 -7.37 -19.43 20.55
C ILE A 181 -6.58 -18.42 21.40
N TRP A 182 -6.79 -17.12 21.21
CA TRP A 182 -6.15 -16.06 21.99
C TRP A 182 -6.91 -14.73 21.89
N ASN A 183 -6.82 -13.87 22.91
CA ASN A 183 -7.50 -12.57 22.93
C ASN A 183 -6.52 -11.37 22.83
N GLY A 184 -5.22 -11.65 22.65
CA GLY A 184 -4.16 -10.66 22.82
C GLY A 184 -3.76 -10.45 24.28
N THR A 185 -2.88 -9.47 24.50
CA THR A 185 -2.32 -9.05 25.79
C THR A 185 -3.23 -8.08 26.55
N GLY A 186 -4.39 -7.74 25.99
CA GLY A 186 -5.35 -6.77 26.54
C GLY A 186 -5.30 -5.38 25.89
N GLY A 187 -4.49 -5.17 24.85
CA GLY A 187 -4.58 -3.97 24.01
C GLY A 187 -5.88 -3.91 23.21
N ARG A 188 -6.28 -2.70 22.78
CA ARG A 188 -7.46 -2.50 21.92
C ARG A 188 -7.24 -3.11 20.53
N HIS A 189 -8.33 -3.51 19.88
CA HIS A 189 -8.35 -4.00 18.48
C HIS A 189 -7.31 -5.12 18.20
N PRO A 190 -7.39 -6.29 18.86
CA PRO A 190 -6.55 -7.43 18.49
C PRO A 190 -6.87 -7.87 17.05
N GLU A 191 -5.89 -7.76 16.17
CA GLU A 191 -6.05 -7.89 14.72
C GLU A 191 -4.78 -8.44 14.05
N GLY A 192 -4.75 -8.59 12.72
CA GLY A 192 -3.60 -9.10 11.95
C GLY A 192 -3.00 -10.43 12.45
N PRO A 193 -3.79 -11.49 12.71
CA PRO A 193 -3.26 -12.75 13.25
C PRO A 193 -2.49 -13.57 12.21
N HIS A 194 -1.27 -13.99 12.53
CA HIS A 194 -0.50 -14.94 11.72
C HIS A 194 0.08 -16.07 12.56
N ILE A 195 -0.07 -17.31 12.09
CA ILE A 195 0.51 -18.51 12.71
C ILE A 195 1.80 -18.91 12.00
N TYR A 196 2.83 -19.23 12.78
CA TYR A 196 4.10 -19.79 12.33
C TYR A 196 4.47 -21.01 13.18
N LYS A 197 5.18 -21.99 12.61
CA LYS A 197 5.72 -23.11 13.39
C LYS A 197 7.24 -23.08 13.38
N LYS A 198 7.84 -23.08 14.58
CA LYS A 198 9.30 -23.09 14.76
C LYS A 198 9.67 -23.79 16.06
N ASP A 199 10.69 -24.65 16.04
CA ASP A 199 11.22 -25.34 17.23
C ASP A 199 10.14 -26.09 18.05
N GLY A 200 9.17 -26.69 17.35
CA GLY A 200 8.05 -27.43 17.96
C GLY A 200 7.02 -26.54 18.66
N TRP A 201 6.97 -25.24 18.37
CA TRP A 201 5.97 -24.31 18.86
C TRP A 201 5.17 -23.72 17.70
N TYR A 202 3.87 -23.57 17.89
CA TYR A 202 3.03 -22.66 17.12
C TYR A 202 3.14 -21.28 17.74
N TYR A 203 3.60 -20.31 16.97
CA TYR A 203 3.62 -18.90 17.34
C TYR A 203 2.42 -18.22 16.70
N LEU A 204 1.70 -17.41 17.48
CA LEU A 204 0.62 -16.55 17.01
C LEU A 204 1.07 -15.09 17.22
N LEU A 205 1.36 -14.42 16.11
CA LEU A 205 1.65 -12.99 16.07
C LEU A 205 0.34 -12.26 15.79
N ILE A 206 0.10 -11.15 16.50
CA ILE A 206 -1.03 -10.25 16.25
C ILE A 206 -0.58 -8.80 16.35
N SER A 207 -1.49 -7.89 16.01
CA SER A 207 -1.39 -6.46 16.29
C SER A 207 -2.42 -6.02 17.31
N GLU A 208 -2.08 -4.99 18.06
CA GLU A 208 -2.94 -4.37 19.07
C GLU A 208 -2.65 -2.86 19.12
N GLY A 209 -3.51 -2.11 19.81
CA GLY A 209 -3.33 -0.69 20.08
C GLY A 209 -4.08 0.24 19.12
N GLY A 210 -4.72 -0.32 18.09
CA GLY A 210 -5.22 0.43 16.93
C GLY A 210 -4.10 0.66 15.91
N THR A 211 -4.43 1.22 14.75
CA THR A 211 -3.48 1.44 13.64
C THR A 211 -2.86 2.85 13.67
N GLU A 212 -3.09 3.60 14.74
CA GLU A 212 -2.57 4.96 14.98
C GLU A 212 -1.29 4.93 15.84
N TYR A 213 -0.99 5.99 16.59
CA TYR A 213 0.20 6.08 17.45
C TYR A 213 0.32 4.99 18.53
N GLY A 214 -0.79 4.32 18.86
CA GLY A 214 -0.82 3.25 19.87
C GLY A 214 -0.37 1.88 19.38
N HIS A 215 -0.12 1.74 18.07
CA HIS A 215 0.08 0.45 17.41
C HIS A 215 1.30 -0.31 17.94
N LYS A 216 1.13 -1.63 18.11
CA LYS A 216 2.16 -2.53 18.60
C LYS A 216 1.93 -3.95 18.08
N VAL A 217 3.03 -4.69 17.89
CA VAL A 217 3.01 -6.13 17.56
C VAL A 217 3.22 -6.94 18.82
N THR A 218 2.34 -7.90 19.08
CA THR A 218 2.45 -8.84 20.20
C THR A 218 2.48 -10.27 19.68
N ILE A 219 3.14 -11.17 20.42
CA ILE A 219 3.26 -12.58 20.03
C ILE A 219 3.05 -13.50 21.23
N ALA A 220 2.42 -14.63 20.98
CA ALA A 220 2.25 -15.73 21.92
C ALA A 220 2.66 -17.06 21.26
N ARG A 221 2.80 -18.13 22.04
CA ARG A 221 3.08 -19.47 21.49
C ARG A 221 2.39 -20.59 22.26
N SER A 222 2.16 -21.72 21.59
CA SER A 222 1.62 -22.94 22.17
C SER A 222 2.26 -24.19 21.55
N ARG A 223 2.21 -25.31 22.27
CA ARG A 223 2.57 -26.62 21.69
C ARG A 223 1.50 -27.16 20.77
N ASP A 224 0.26 -26.72 20.98
CA ASP A 224 -0.91 -27.12 20.21
C ASP A 224 -1.44 -25.92 19.43
N ILE A 225 -1.76 -26.10 18.14
CA ILE A 225 -2.16 -24.99 17.27
C ILE A 225 -3.41 -24.27 17.78
N ASP A 226 -4.27 -24.99 18.51
CA ASP A 226 -5.51 -24.52 19.10
C ASP A 226 -5.39 -24.13 20.59
N GLY A 227 -4.15 -24.00 21.08
CA GLY A 227 -3.82 -23.43 22.37
C GLY A 227 -3.86 -24.42 23.55
N PRO A 228 -3.71 -23.91 24.79
CA PRO A 228 -3.65 -22.50 25.15
C PRO A 228 -2.35 -21.83 24.73
N TYR A 229 -2.43 -20.55 24.33
CA TYR A 229 -1.27 -19.73 23.98
C TYR A 229 -0.72 -19.00 25.20
N GLU A 230 0.59 -19.10 25.41
CA GLU A 230 1.36 -18.34 26.41
C GLU A 230 1.97 -17.12 25.73
N GLU A 231 1.74 -15.92 26.28
CA GLU A 231 2.27 -14.68 25.73
C GLU A 231 3.78 -14.53 25.96
N ASN A 232 4.47 -13.85 25.03
CA ASN A 232 5.85 -13.45 25.24
C ASN A 232 5.94 -12.45 26.41
N PRO A 233 6.69 -12.74 27.49
CA PRO A 233 6.85 -11.81 28.61
C PRO A 233 7.50 -10.47 28.23
N ALA A 234 8.17 -10.41 27.07
CA ALA A 234 8.79 -9.20 26.52
C ALA A 234 7.88 -8.44 25.54
N ASN A 235 6.59 -8.81 25.41
CA ASN A 235 5.66 -8.08 24.55
C ASN A 235 5.58 -6.59 24.94
N PRO A 236 5.40 -5.69 23.95
CA PRO A 236 5.34 -5.94 22.51
C PRO A 236 6.73 -6.15 21.87
N ILE A 237 6.79 -6.92 20.78
CA ILE A 237 8.06 -7.18 20.06
C ILE A 237 8.45 -6.06 19.08
N LEU A 238 7.50 -5.22 18.67
CA LEU A 238 7.72 -4.02 17.84
C LEU A 238 6.69 -2.95 18.24
N THR A 239 7.13 -1.76 18.63
CA THR A 239 6.26 -0.59 18.83
C THR A 239 7.07 0.71 18.92
N HIS A 240 6.48 1.82 18.50
CA HIS A 240 7.03 3.16 18.70
C HIS A 240 6.33 3.99 19.79
N ILE A 241 5.32 3.41 20.46
CA ILE A 241 4.53 4.12 21.51
C ILE A 241 5.38 4.46 22.76
N ASN A 242 6.48 3.74 22.97
CA ASN A 242 7.29 3.83 24.19
C ASN A 242 8.34 4.94 24.14
N LYS A 243 8.89 5.29 25.31
CA LYS A 243 9.85 6.39 25.51
C LYS A 243 11.08 6.36 24.57
N ASN A 244 11.57 5.18 24.21
CA ASN A 244 12.73 5.05 23.32
C ASN A 244 12.46 5.52 21.89
N ALA A 245 11.20 5.51 21.44
CA ALA A 245 10.81 5.85 20.07
C ALA A 245 9.79 7.00 19.97
N GLN A 246 9.45 7.66 21.08
CA GLN A 246 8.47 8.76 21.12
C GLN A 246 8.77 9.93 20.15
N ASN A 247 10.04 10.14 19.81
CA ASN A 247 10.50 11.20 18.91
C ASN A 247 10.91 10.65 17.53
N SER A 248 10.62 9.37 17.24
CA SER A 248 10.93 8.75 15.96
C SER A 248 10.14 9.42 14.84
N PRO A 249 10.74 9.67 13.65
CA PRO A 249 10.03 10.14 12.47
C PRO A 249 9.10 9.08 11.85
N ILE A 250 9.05 7.88 12.45
CA ILE A 250 8.15 6.79 12.11
C ILE A 250 7.26 6.54 13.31
N GLN A 251 5.95 6.41 13.12
CA GLN A 251 4.99 6.12 14.18
C GLN A 251 3.95 5.10 13.71
N GLY A 252 3.19 4.54 14.65
CA GLY A 252 2.14 3.55 14.34
C GLY A 252 2.66 2.23 13.77
N THR A 253 3.84 1.79 14.21
CA THR A 253 4.44 0.51 13.81
C THR A 253 3.59 -0.68 14.28
N GLY A 254 3.15 -1.51 13.35
CA GLY A 254 2.41 -2.74 13.65
C GLY A 254 2.02 -3.52 12.40
N HIS A 255 1.03 -4.40 12.51
CA HIS A 255 0.55 -5.26 11.41
C HIS A 255 1.68 -5.96 10.66
N ALA A 256 2.46 -6.77 11.38
CA ALA A 256 3.67 -7.37 10.87
C ALA A 256 3.47 -8.80 10.35
N ASP A 257 4.26 -9.20 9.35
CA ASP A 257 4.32 -10.57 8.84
C ASP A 257 5.78 -11.04 8.79
N LEU A 258 6.08 -12.16 9.45
CA LEU A 258 7.42 -12.73 9.57
C LEU A 258 7.78 -13.60 8.35
N ILE A 259 9.04 -13.51 7.92
CA ILE A 259 9.58 -14.31 6.82
C ILE A 259 11.00 -14.78 7.11
N GLN A 260 11.29 -16.04 6.79
CA GLN A 260 12.65 -16.56 6.79
C GLN A 260 13.24 -16.48 5.38
N ALA A 261 14.38 -15.81 5.26
CA ALA A 261 15.12 -15.69 4.02
C ALA A 261 15.91 -16.98 3.67
N PRO A 262 16.39 -17.14 2.42
CA PRO A 262 17.14 -18.33 2.01
C PRO A 262 18.42 -18.61 2.82
N ASP A 263 19.06 -17.58 3.37
CA ASP A 263 20.24 -17.69 4.22
C ASP A 263 19.93 -18.09 5.68
N GLY A 264 18.65 -18.29 6.00
CA GLY A 264 18.16 -18.66 7.32
C GLY A 264 17.90 -17.47 8.26
N SER A 265 18.24 -16.25 7.86
CA SER A 265 17.92 -15.03 8.62
C SER A 265 16.42 -14.78 8.65
N TRP A 266 15.95 -14.15 9.71
CA TRP A 266 14.54 -13.79 9.88
C TRP A 266 14.34 -12.29 9.73
N TRP A 267 13.24 -11.93 9.09
CA TRP A 267 12.82 -10.57 8.83
C TRP A 267 11.33 -10.45 9.14
N MET A 268 10.86 -9.23 9.33
CA MET A 268 9.44 -8.91 9.26
C MET A 268 9.22 -7.70 8.37
N VAL A 269 8.14 -7.77 7.60
CA VAL A 269 7.52 -6.57 7.03
C VAL A 269 6.46 -6.08 8.00
N CYS A 270 6.25 -4.78 8.08
CA CYS A 270 5.22 -4.19 8.94
C CYS A 270 4.74 -2.85 8.36
N LEU A 271 3.57 -2.40 8.78
CA LEU A 271 3.13 -1.04 8.46
C LEU A 271 3.65 -0.04 9.49
N ALA A 272 3.83 1.21 9.06
CA ALA A 272 3.95 2.39 9.92
C ALA A 272 3.61 3.63 9.09
N PHE A 273 3.66 4.83 9.66
CA PHE A 273 3.52 6.09 8.92
C PHE A 273 4.59 7.09 9.33
N ARG A 274 4.89 8.04 8.44
CA ARG A 274 5.75 9.20 8.72
C ARG A 274 4.90 10.41 9.12
N PRO A 275 4.89 10.83 10.40
CA PRO A 275 4.21 12.04 10.79
C PRO A 275 4.83 13.27 10.12
N GLN A 276 3.97 14.18 9.71
CA GLN A 276 4.24 15.51 9.23
C GLN A 276 3.81 16.54 10.30
N SER A 277 3.81 17.83 9.94
CA SER A 277 3.51 18.92 10.87
C SER A 277 2.20 18.71 11.63
N GLY A 278 2.26 18.83 12.96
CA GLY A 278 1.11 18.67 13.86
C GLY A 278 0.71 17.21 14.16
N SER A 279 1.61 16.24 14.01
CA SER A 279 1.32 14.81 14.22
C SER A 279 0.28 14.23 13.24
N HIS A 280 0.25 14.79 12.03
CA HIS A 280 -0.61 14.35 10.95
C HIS A 280 0.15 13.48 9.95
N HIS A 281 -0.48 12.50 9.30
CA HIS A 281 0.13 11.80 8.16
C HIS A 281 -0.76 11.86 6.92
N LEU A 282 -0.11 11.99 5.75
CA LEU A 282 -0.78 12.14 4.45
C LEU A 282 -0.47 11.02 3.48
N LEU A 283 0.73 10.44 3.57
CA LEU A 283 1.16 9.38 2.67
C LEU A 283 0.37 8.08 2.88
N GLY A 284 -0.46 8.02 3.91
CA GLY A 284 -1.06 6.80 4.42
C GLY A 284 -0.05 6.00 5.25
N ARG A 285 -0.45 4.78 5.59
CA ARG A 285 0.44 3.77 6.18
C ARG A 285 1.27 3.15 5.05
N GLU A 286 2.56 3.01 5.28
CA GLU A 286 3.59 2.57 4.31
C GLU A 286 4.21 1.25 4.80
N THR A 287 4.92 0.53 3.93
CA THR A 287 5.54 -0.75 4.27
C THR A 287 7.00 -0.59 4.67
N TYR A 288 7.36 -1.13 5.83
CA TYR A 288 8.68 -1.10 6.45
C TYR A 288 9.25 -2.51 6.59
N LEU A 289 10.58 -2.60 6.69
CA LEU A 289 11.31 -3.85 6.92
C LEU A 289 12.12 -3.75 8.21
N ALA A 290 12.13 -4.82 9.00
CA ALA A 290 12.98 -4.97 10.19
C ALA A 290 13.65 -6.34 10.26
N PRO A 291 14.93 -6.43 10.66
CA PRO A 291 15.57 -7.71 10.96
C PRO A 291 15.04 -8.30 12.27
N VAL A 292 14.98 -9.62 12.35
CA VAL A 292 14.50 -10.35 13.52
C VAL A 292 15.55 -11.37 13.93
N ARG A 293 16.05 -11.27 15.17
CA ARG A 293 16.85 -12.35 15.76
C ARG A 293 15.89 -13.38 16.35
N TRP A 294 15.92 -14.61 15.85
CA TRP A 294 15.05 -15.68 16.34
C TRP A 294 15.83 -16.98 16.60
N ASP A 295 16.61 -16.95 17.68
CA ASP A 295 17.44 -18.08 18.09
C ASP A 295 16.60 -19.33 18.38
N LYS A 296 17.25 -20.49 18.36
CA LYS A 296 16.61 -21.79 18.64
C LYS A 296 15.97 -21.78 20.03
N ASN A 297 14.69 -22.17 20.12
CA ASN A 297 13.88 -22.18 21.35
C ASN A 297 13.67 -20.81 22.02
N ALA A 298 14.04 -19.71 21.38
CA ALA A 298 13.87 -18.36 21.90
C ALA A 298 12.60 -17.67 21.37
N TRP A 299 12.27 -16.53 21.97
CA TRP A 299 11.32 -15.57 21.40
C TRP A 299 12.01 -14.71 20.32
N PRO A 300 11.29 -14.24 19.29
CA PRO A 300 11.85 -13.32 18.32
C PRO A 300 12.12 -11.96 18.96
N VAL A 301 13.23 -11.33 18.58
CA VAL A 301 13.61 -9.97 18.99
C VAL A 301 13.81 -9.13 17.74
N VAL A 302 12.99 -8.10 17.57
CA VAL A 302 13.01 -7.21 16.40
C VAL A 302 14.05 -6.12 16.59
N ASN A 303 15.00 -6.03 15.66
CA ASN A 303 16.04 -4.99 15.62
C ASN A 303 16.81 -4.74 16.94
N GLY A 304 16.81 -5.71 17.86
CA GLY A 304 17.43 -5.61 19.18
C GLY A 304 16.57 -4.96 20.26
N ASP A 305 15.79 -3.91 19.95
CA ASP A 305 15.06 -3.11 20.94
C ASP A 305 13.56 -2.90 20.63
N GLY A 306 13.04 -3.53 19.58
CA GLY A 306 11.65 -3.41 19.18
C GLY A 306 11.30 -2.10 18.47
N THR A 307 12.27 -1.43 17.83
CA THR A 307 12.07 -0.22 17.03
C THR A 307 12.64 -0.33 15.62
N ILE A 308 12.22 0.57 14.72
CA ILE A 308 12.76 0.74 13.37
C ILE A 308 13.15 2.20 13.11
N ALA A 309 14.08 2.40 12.19
CA ALA A 309 14.55 3.72 11.77
C ALA A 309 14.38 3.91 10.26
N LEU A 310 14.45 5.16 9.79
CA LEU A 310 14.50 5.47 8.36
C LEU A 310 15.76 4.87 7.75
N GLN A 311 16.95 5.18 8.31
CA GLN A 311 18.19 4.53 7.92
C GLN A 311 18.45 3.31 8.81
N MET A 312 18.42 2.12 8.22
CA MET A 312 18.73 0.87 8.90
C MET A 312 20.17 0.45 8.60
N ASP A 313 21.07 0.55 9.58
CA ASP A 313 22.47 0.07 9.49
C ASP A 313 22.59 -1.37 10.01
N VAL A 314 22.08 -2.31 9.23
CA VAL A 314 22.04 -3.74 9.58
C VAL A 314 22.55 -4.59 8.40
N PRO A 315 23.08 -5.79 8.64
CA PRO A 315 23.36 -6.75 7.56
C PRO A 315 22.09 -7.07 6.77
N THR A 316 22.20 -7.17 5.44
CA THR A 316 21.09 -7.45 4.52
C THR A 316 21.41 -8.67 3.66
N LEU A 317 20.38 -9.18 2.96
CA LEU A 317 20.59 -10.06 1.81
C LEU A 317 21.39 -9.32 0.72
N PRO A 318 22.06 -10.02 -0.22
CA PRO A 318 22.64 -9.37 -1.38
C PRO A 318 21.62 -8.48 -2.08
N GLN A 319 21.85 -7.17 -2.10
CA GLN A 319 20.87 -6.24 -2.65
C GLN A 319 20.77 -6.37 -4.18
N HIS A 320 19.55 -6.30 -4.67
CA HIS A 320 19.15 -6.37 -6.07
C HIS A 320 18.44 -5.07 -6.47
N PRO A 321 19.16 -3.95 -6.60
CA PRO A 321 18.56 -2.67 -6.93
C PRO A 321 17.82 -2.72 -8.28
N LEU A 322 16.64 -2.10 -8.31
CA LEU A 322 15.84 -1.98 -9.52
C LEU A 322 16.29 -0.78 -10.35
N ALA A 323 16.00 -0.82 -11.65
CA ALA A 323 16.17 0.35 -12.49
C ALA A 323 15.27 1.50 -11.98
N PRO A 324 15.76 2.74 -11.91
CA PRO A 324 14.94 3.88 -11.52
C PRO A 324 13.71 3.99 -12.42
N LYS A 325 12.52 4.15 -11.83
CA LYS A 325 11.31 4.43 -12.60
C LYS A 325 11.45 5.80 -13.28
N PRO A 326 11.11 5.94 -14.56
CA PRO A 326 11.08 7.24 -15.22
C PRO A 326 10.15 8.20 -14.47
N ALA A 327 10.57 9.46 -14.31
CA ALA A 327 9.70 10.49 -13.74
C ALA A 327 8.44 10.69 -14.58
N ARG A 328 8.55 10.54 -15.91
CA ARG A 328 7.48 10.74 -16.88
C ARG A 328 6.76 9.44 -17.24
N THR A 329 5.44 9.47 -17.11
CA THR A 329 4.51 8.57 -17.81
C THR A 329 4.01 9.28 -19.08
N ASP A 330 4.33 8.79 -20.28
CA ASP A 330 3.98 9.47 -21.55
C ASP A 330 2.76 8.90 -22.29
N PHE A 331 2.06 7.92 -21.69
CA PHE A 331 0.83 7.27 -22.19
C PHE A 331 0.88 6.67 -23.61
N LYS A 332 2.03 6.70 -24.31
CA LYS A 332 2.16 6.26 -25.70
C LYS A 332 1.98 4.76 -25.89
N ASN A 333 2.24 3.98 -24.84
CA ASN A 333 2.10 2.53 -24.87
C ASN A 333 0.64 2.05 -24.85
N GLY A 334 -0.34 2.96 -24.81
CA GLY A 334 -1.76 2.62 -24.93
C GLY A 334 -2.34 1.88 -23.73
N LYS A 335 -1.67 1.94 -22.56
CA LYS A 335 -2.10 1.33 -21.31
C LYS A 335 -1.57 2.11 -20.10
N LEU A 336 -2.30 2.04 -18.99
CA LEU A 336 -1.82 2.52 -17.69
C LEU A 336 -0.90 1.47 -17.06
N GLY A 337 0.11 1.93 -16.31
CA GLY A 337 0.96 1.06 -15.49
C GLY A 337 0.24 0.55 -14.24
N PRO A 338 0.79 -0.46 -13.54
CA PRO A 338 0.18 -1.03 -12.34
C PRO A 338 0.04 -0.02 -11.18
N GLU A 339 0.79 1.07 -11.18
CA GLU A 339 0.70 2.13 -10.18
C GLU A 339 -0.58 2.98 -10.27
N TRP A 340 -1.28 2.92 -11.40
CA TRP A 340 -2.51 3.67 -11.64
C TRP A 340 -3.73 2.91 -11.16
N VAL A 341 -4.56 3.58 -10.39
CA VAL A 341 -5.81 3.04 -9.82
C VAL A 341 -6.98 4.01 -10.05
N HIS A 342 -8.17 3.46 -9.91
CA HIS A 342 -9.44 4.13 -10.00
C HIS A 342 -10.15 4.08 -8.65
N ILE A 343 -11.10 5.00 -8.44
CA ILE A 343 -12.00 4.96 -7.29
C ILE A 343 -13.14 3.99 -7.63
N ARG A 344 -13.25 2.90 -6.87
CA ARG A 344 -14.26 1.83 -7.01
C ARG A 344 -14.23 1.15 -8.39
N ASN A 345 -15.28 0.41 -8.73
CA ASN A 345 -15.42 -0.21 -10.04
C ASN A 345 -15.63 0.86 -11.13
N TYR A 346 -14.55 1.14 -11.86
CA TYR A 346 -14.53 2.12 -12.95
C TYR A 346 -15.25 1.63 -14.21
N HIS A 347 -15.56 2.61 -15.08
CA HIS A 347 -16.13 2.41 -16.41
C HIS A 347 -15.03 2.46 -17.47
N PRO A 348 -14.49 1.33 -17.96
CA PRO A 348 -13.31 1.32 -18.84
C PRO A 348 -13.49 2.14 -20.12
N GLU A 349 -14.72 2.24 -20.63
CA GLU A 349 -15.08 3.03 -21.80
C GLU A 349 -14.82 4.55 -21.65
N ASN A 350 -14.63 5.04 -20.42
CA ASN A 350 -14.29 6.44 -20.16
C ASN A 350 -12.78 6.72 -20.27
N TYR A 351 -11.95 5.68 -20.44
CA TYR A 351 -10.49 5.74 -20.44
C TYR A 351 -9.97 5.19 -21.76
N THR A 352 -9.50 6.08 -22.64
CA THR A 352 -9.00 5.68 -23.96
C THR A 352 -7.63 6.29 -24.23
N PHE A 353 -6.90 5.73 -25.18
CA PHE A 353 -5.62 6.28 -25.62
C PHE A 353 -5.77 6.80 -27.04
N ALA A 354 -5.61 8.11 -27.22
CA ALA A 354 -5.83 8.78 -28.49
C ALA A 354 -4.61 9.63 -28.85
N SER A 355 -3.97 9.33 -29.99
CA SER A 355 -2.78 10.05 -30.47
C SER A 355 -1.63 10.08 -29.44
N GLY A 356 -1.48 9.01 -28.66
CA GLY A 356 -0.46 8.92 -27.60
C GLY A 356 -0.83 9.57 -26.26
N ASN A 357 -2.03 10.16 -26.14
CA ASN A 357 -2.50 10.79 -24.91
C ASN A 357 -3.49 9.88 -24.16
N LEU A 358 -3.51 9.97 -22.83
CA LEU A 358 -4.62 9.46 -22.02
C LEU A 358 -5.82 10.39 -22.21
N ARG A 359 -6.94 9.86 -22.69
CA ARG A 359 -8.21 10.58 -22.83
C ARG A 359 -9.19 10.12 -21.77
N LEU A 360 -9.62 11.07 -20.94
CA LEU A 360 -10.65 10.89 -19.94
C LEU A 360 -11.97 11.52 -20.43
N LYS A 361 -13.02 10.72 -20.51
CA LYS A 361 -14.37 11.20 -20.83
C LYS A 361 -15.00 11.84 -19.59
N ALA A 362 -15.58 13.03 -19.73
CA ALA A 362 -16.26 13.68 -18.62
C ALA A 362 -17.60 12.98 -18.31
N THR A 363 -17.90 12.80 -17.03
CA THR A 363 -19.17 12.23 -16.54
C THR A 363 -19.74 13.08 -15.41
N PRO A 364 -21.06 13.03 -15.14
CA PRO A 364 -21.65 13.82 -14.06
C PRO A 364 -21.34 13.26 -12.66
N VAL A 365 -20.73 12.06 -12.58
CA VAL A 365 -20.16 11.53 -11.34
C VAL A 365 -18.92 12.36 -10.99
N ASN A 366 -19.05 13.18 -9.95
CA ASN A 366 -17.99 14.07 -9.48
C ASN A 366 -17.15 13.43 -8.35
N LEU A 367 -16.09 14.12 -7.94
CA LEU A 367 -15.20 13.66 -6.86
C LEU A 367 -15.86 13.71 -5.47
N ASN A 368 -16.84 14.60 -5.29
CA ASN A 368 -17.46 14.89 -3.99
C ASN A 368 -18.52 13.86 -3.57
N ASN A 369 -18.96 13.02 -4.50
CA ASN A 369 -20.04 12.08 -4.26
C ASN A 369 -19.51 10.71 -3.86
N GLY A 370 -19.91 10.25 -2.68
CA GLY A 370 -19.68 8.88 -2.21
C GLY A 370 -20.42 7.80 -3.01
N LYS A 371 -20.98 8.08 -4.19
CA LYS A 371 -21.67 7.11 -5.05
C LYS A 371 -21.14 7.09 -6.48
N GLY A 372 -21.04 5.88 -7.04
CA GLY A 372 -20.51 5.64 -8.37
C GLY A 372 -18.98 5.79 -8.45
N SER A 373 -18.44 5.60 -9.66
CA SER A 373 -17.01 5.78 -9.93
C SER A 373 -16.81 7.01 -10.82
N PRO A 374 -16.14 8.07 -10.34
CA PRO A 374 -15.80 9.21 -11.18
C PRO A 374 -14.80 8.80 -12.27
N THR A 375 -14.74 9.56 -13.36
CA THR A 375 -13.65 9.39 -14.32
C THR A 375 -12.37 9.95 -13.72
N PHE A 376 -11.59 9.05 -13.11
CA PHE A 376 -10.42 9.32 -12.28
C PHE A 376 -9.36 8.24 -12.54
N ALA A 377 -8.13 8.66 -12.81
CA ALA A 377 -6.95 7.80 -12.86
C ALA A 377 -5.89 8.41 -11.96
N GLY A 378 -5.57 7.76 -10.85
CA GLY A 378 -4.67 8.30 -9.85
C GLY A 378 -3.55 7.36 -9.47
N ARG A 379 -2.48 7.93 -8.94
CA ARG A 379 -1.35 7.19 -8.34
C ARG A 379 -1.09 7.70 -6.93
N ARG A 380 -0.47 6.86 -6.11
CA ARG A 380 -0.13 7.19 -4.73
C ARG A 380 0.90 8.32 -4.68
N GLN A 381 0.76 9.22 -3.71
CA GLN A 381 1.86 10.08 -3.29
C GLN A 381 2.81 9.25 -2.42
N GLU A 382 4.07 9.19 -2.81
CA GLU A 382 5.10 8.34 -2.18
C GLU A 382 6.18 9.15 -1.44
N HIS A 383 6.18 10.47 -1.60
CA HIS A 383 7.19 11.36 -1.02
C HIS A 383 6.51 12.58 -0.38
N ILE A 384 7.10 13.07 0.71
CA ILE A 384 6.68 14.32 1.37
C ILE A 384 7.01 15.50 0.46
N ASP A 385 8.26 15.58 0.03
CA ASP A 385 8.73 16.55 -0.94
C ASP A 385 8.63 15.96 -2.35
N PHE A 386 7.75 16.52 -3.18
CA PHE A 386 7.59 16.05 -4.55
C PHE A 386 7.14 17.16 -5.50
N THR A 387 7.24 16.89 -6.79
CA THR A 387 6.59 17.67 -7.85
C THR A 387 5.83 16.72 -8.78
N ALA A 388 4.55 17.01 -9.01
CA ALA A 388 3.72 16.33 -9.99
C ALA A 388 3.27 17.32 -11.07
N THR A 389 3.46 16.99 -12.36
CA THR A 389 3.09 17.87 -13.48
C THR A 389 2.37 17.10 -14.58
N THR A 390 1.31 17.66 -15.15
CA THR A 390 0.66 17.13 -16.35
C THR A 390 0.44 18.22 -17.39
N SER A 391 0.32 17.84 -18.66
CA SER A 391 -0.11 18.70 -19.78
C SER A 391 -1.46 18.22 -20.26
N MET A 392 -2.46 19.10 -20.29
CA MET A 392 -3.83 18.73 -20.63
C MET A 392 -4.55 19.72 -21.54
N GLN A 393 -5.63 19.26 -22.17
CA GLN A 393 -6.58 20.10 -22.89
C GLN A 393 -8.02 19.59 -22.71
N LEU A 394 -8.91 20.45 -22.21
CA LEU A 394 -10.34 20.19 -22.12
C LEU A 394 -11.02 20.52 -23.46
N LYS A 395 -11.76 19.56 -24.03
CA LYS A 395 -12.36 19.65 -25.37
C LYS A 395 -13.83 19.29 -25.35
N LYS A 396 -14.57 19.82 -26.34
CA LYS A 396 -16.03 19.63 -26.51
C LYS A 396 -16.83 19.93 -25.23
N ALA A 397 -16.32 20.86 -24.43
CA ALA A 397 -16.88 21.22 -23.14
C ALA A 397 -18.01 22.24 -23.30
N ALA A 398 -19.04 22.08 -22.48
CA ALA A 398 -20.08 23.05 -22.21
C ALA A 398 -19.83 23.72 -20.84
N SER A 399 -20.55 24.81 -20.57
CA SER A 399 -20.45 25.52 -19.30
C SER A 399 -20.63 24.56 -18.11
N GLY A 400 -19.68 24.60 -17.17
CA GLY A 400 -19.68 23.76 -15.97
C GLY A 400 -18.89 22.45 -16.10
N ASP A 401 -18.46 22.06 -17.31
CA ASP A 401 -17.54 20.94 -17.47
C ASP A 401 -16.14 21.30 -16.98
N GLU A 402 -15.46 20.35 -16.33
CA GLU A 402 -14.14 20.53 -15.74
C GLU A 402 -13.27 19.27 -15.84
N ALA A 403 -11.95 19.46 -15.88
CA ALA A 403 -10.97 18.38 -15.82
C ALA A 403 -9.65 18.92 -15.27
N GLY A 404 -8.85 18.07 -14.63
CA GLY A 404 -7.65 18.55 -13.97
C GLY A 404 -6.83 17.52 -13.24
N LEU A 405 -6.01 18.03 -12.33
CA LEU A 405 -5.19 17.31 -11.37
C LEU A 405 -5.74 17.54 -9.96
N THR A 406 -6.05 16.47 -9.24
CA THR A 406 -6.54 16.52 -7.86
C THR A 406 -5.53 15.90 -6.89
N VAL A 407 -5.42 16.50 -5.70
CA VAL A 407 -4.78 15.93 -4.52
C VAL A 407 -5.91 15.37 -3.66
N TYR A 408 -6.12 14.06 -3.76
CA TYR A 408 -7.34 13.40 -3.30
C TYR A 408 -7.07 12.50 -2.10
N MET A 409 -7.77 12.72 -0.99
CA MET A 409 -7.84 11.75 0.11
C MET A 409 -9.14 10.95 0.01
N PHE A 410 -10.28 11.65 0.08
CA PHE A 410 -11.63 11.09 -0.04
C PHE A 410 -12.55 12.08 -0.74
N GLU A 411 -13.80 11.67 -0.96
CA GLU A 411 -14.83 12.49 -1.58
C GLU A 411 -15.08 13.79 -0.84
N SER A 412 -14.96 13.77 0.48
CA SER A 412 -15.13 14.97 1.30
C SER A 412 -13.84 15.77 1.46
N SER A 413 -12.69 15.31 0.97
CA SER A 413 -11.37 15.83 1.33
C SER A 413 -10.39 15.78 0.15
N HIS A 414 -10.36 16.83 -0.66
CA HIS A 414 -9.47 16.93 -1.82
C HIS A 414 -9.20 18.38 -2.26
N TYR A 415 -8.08 18.58 -2.97
CA TYR A 415 -7.72 19.88 -3.58
C TYR A 415 -7.59 19.73 -5.09
N ASP A 416 -8.37 20.53 -5.83
CA ASP A 416 -8.49 20.40 -7.27
C ASP A 416 -7.84 21.60 -7.97
N LEU A 417 -6.85 21.31 -8.81
CA LEU A 417 -6.29 22.23 -9.77
C LEU A 417 -6.84 21.84 -11.15
N LEU A 418 -7.77 22.62 -11.67
CA LEU A 418 -8.60 22.22 -12.80
C LEU A 418 -8.73 23.29 -13.88
N VAL A 419 -9.06 22.87 -15.09
CA VAL A 419 -9.55 23.73 -16.17
C VAL A 419 -11.07 23.59 -16.25
N LYS A 420 -11.78 24.71 -16.19
CA LYS A 420 -13.25 24.79 -16.25
C LYS A 420 -13.71 25.53 -17.50
N GLN A 421 -14.76 25.02 -18.13
CA GLN A 421 -15.46 25.72 -19.21
C GLN A 421 -16.50 26.69 -18.64
N LEU A 422 -16.41 27.96 -19.02
CA LEU A 422 -17.30 29.03 -18.56
C LEU A 422 -18.48 29.27 -19.52
N ALA A 423 -19.51 29.97 -19.02
CA ALA A 423 -20.72 30.29 -19.75
C ALA A 423 -20.50 31.21 -20.96
N ASP A 424 -19.47 32.06 -20.94
CA ASP A 424 -19.10 32.97 -22.03
C ASP A 424 -18.24 32.30 -23.12
N GLY A 425 -18.05 30.98 -23.05
CA GLY A 425 -17.26 30.21 -23.99
C GLY A 425 -15.75 30.19 -23.70
N LYS A 426 -15.27 30.96 -22.71
CA LYS A 426 -13.86 30.92 -22.29
C LYS A 426 -13.58 29.74 -21.36
N GLN A 427 -12.30 29.42 -21.19
CA GLN A 427 -11.82 28.48 -20.18
C GLN A 427 -11.06 29.23 -19.10
N ALA A 428 -11.11 28.72 -17.87
CA ALA A 428 -10.37 29.24 -16.74
C ALA A 428 -9.63 28.12 -16.02
N VAL A 429 -8.46 28.44 -15.46
CA VAL A 429 -7.84 27.58 -14.44
C VAL A 429 -8.42 27.96 -13.08
N VAL A 430 -8.80 26.95 -12.31
CA VAL A 430 -9.44 27.11 -11.00
C VAL A 430 -8.68 26.28 -9.97
N LEU A 431 -8.47 26.87 -8.80
CA LEU A 431 -8.06 26.16 -7.59
C LEU A 431 -9.25 26.06 -6.64
N ARG A 432 -9.66 24.83 -6.32
CA ARG A 432 -10.81 24.54 -5.45
C ARG A 432 -10.38 23.60 -4.32
N TYR A 433 -10.91 23.84 -3.13
CA TYR A 433 -10.71 22.98 -1.97
C TYR A 433 -12.05 22.39 -1.54
N GLN A 434 -12.08 21.07 -1.35
CA GLN A 434 -13.16 20.35 -0.69
C GLN A 434 -12.68 19.92 0.70
N LEU A 435 -13.32 20.45 1.74
CA LEU A 435 -13.01 20.20 3.15
C LEU A 435 -14.30 19.87 3.91
N ASN A 436 -14.63 18.60 3.98
CA ASN A 436 -15.91 18.09 4.46
C ASN A 436 -17.08 18.77 3.75
N GLU A 437 -17.87 19.59 4.46
CA GLU A 437 -19.01 20.32 3.90
C GLU A 437 -18.61 21.60 3.15
N LEU A 438 -17.36 22.05 3.29
CA LEU A 438 -16.88 23.30 2.69
C LEU A 438 -16.32 23.05 1.30
N THR A 439 -16.93 23.69 0.30
CA THR A 439 -16.31 23.87 -1.03
C THR A 439 -15.87 25.32 -1.19
N HIS A 440 -14.57 25.57 -1.27
CA HIS A 440 -13.99 26.90 -1.43
C HIS A 440 -13.27 27.03 -2.77
N THR A 441 -13.60 28.06 -3.55
CA THR A 441 -12.81 28.42 -4.74
C THR A 441 -11.81 29.49 -4.33
N GLU A 442 -10.54 29.11 -4.27
CA GLU A 442 -9.47 30.03 -3.89
C GLU A 442 -9.20 31.06 -4.99
N LYS A 443 -9.15 30.59 -6.24
CA LYS A 443 -8.81 31.45 -7.37
C LYS A 443 -9.35 30.88 -8.67
N GLU A 444 -9.74 31.79 -9.55
CA GLU A 444 -10.16 31.53 -10.92
C GLU A 444 -9.45 32.52 -11.84
N VAL A 445 -8.77 32.03 -12.88
CA VAL A 445 -8.05 32.88 -13.85
C VAL A 445 -8.39 32.45 -15.26
N ILE A 446 -8.86 33.40 -16.08
CA ILE A 446 -9.15 33.17 -17.50
C ILE A 446 -7.88 32.76 -18.25
N LEU A 447 -7.98 31.70 -19.04
CA LEU A 447 -6.90 31.16 -19.85
C LEU A 447 -7.01 31.59 -21.32
N PRO A 448 -5.88 31.74 -22.02
CA PRO A 448 -5.87 31.69 -23.47
C PRO A 448 -6.29 30.30 -23.96
N GLN A 449 -6.74 30.20 -25.21
CA GLN A 449 -7.00 28.91 -25.84
C GLN A 449 -5.71 28.11 -26.01
N GLY A 450 -5.76 26.80 -25.73
CA GLY A 450 -4.63 25.90 -25.96
C GLY A 450 -4.50 24.82 -24.91
N LYS A 451 -3.30 24.25 -24.81
CA LYS A 451 -2.92 23.30 -23.77
C LYS A 451 -2.52 24.06 -22.51
N VAL A 452 -2.72 23.44 -21.36
CA VAL A 452 -2.33 23.96 -20.06
C VAL A 452 -1.51 22.91 -19.34
N GLN A 453 -0.39 23.33 -18.74
CA GLN A 453 0.35 22.50 -17.80
C GLN A 453 -0.13 22.82 -16.40
N LEU A 454 -0.47 21.78 -15.63
CA LEU A 454 -0.87 21.88 -14.23
C LEU A 454 0.20 21.21 -13.39
N ARG A 455 0.60 21.85 -12.30
CA ARG A 455 1.63 21.33 -11.40
C ARG A 455 1.23 21.48 -9.94
N VAL A 456 1.47 20.42 -9.18
CA VAL A 456 1.39 20.41 -7.72
C VAL A 456 2.78 20.14 -7.16
N LYS A 457 3.21 20.93 -6.17
CA LYS A 457 4.39 20.66 -5.37
C LYS A 457 3.95 20.38 -3.94
N GLY A 458 4.39 19.25 -3.37
CA GLY A 458 4.18 18.94 -1.96
C GLY A 458 5.43 19.22 -1.14
N SER A 459 5.22 19.60 0.11
CA SER A 459 6.23 19.62 1.17
C SER A 459 5.61 19.12 2.48
N ASN A 460 6.39 19.16 3.56
CA ASN A 460 5.92 18.76 4.89
C ASN A 460 4.61 19.47 5.34
N GLU A 461 4.41 20.72 4.95
CA GLU A 461 3.31 21.55 5.48
C GLU A 461 2.32 22.01 4.41
N ILE A 462 2.74 22.13 3.16
CA ILE A 462 1.98 22.87 2.14
C ILE A 462 2.00 22.14 0.79
N TYR A 463 0.85 22.12 0.13
CA TYR A 463 0.75 21.96 -1.32
C TYR A 463 0.76 23.33 -2.00
N SER A 464 1.58 23.48 -3.03
CA SER A 464 1.61 24.66 -3.90
C SER A 464 1.12 24.29 -5.30
N PHE A 465 0.20 25.10 -5.84
CA PHE A 465 -0.50 24.81 -7.08
C PHE A 465 -0.10 25.81 -8.15
N GLU A 466 0.46 25.33 -9.26
CA GLU A 466 1.00 26.15 -10.34
C GLU A 466 0.40 25.77 -11.70
N TYR A 467 0.33 26.72 -12.62
CA TYR A 467 -0.05 26.43 -14.01
C TYR A 467 0.84 27.18 -15.01
N ALA A 468 0.96 26.65 -16.23
CA ALA A 468 1.60 27.31 -17.36
C ALA A 468 0.78 27.14 -18.64
N THR A 469 0.88 28.11 -19.55
CA THR A 469 0.21 28.07 -20.87
C THR A 469 1.20 27.98 -22.04
N ASN A 470 2.50 28.07 -21.76
CA ASN A 470 3.59 27.98 -22.73
C ASN A 470 4.55 26.80 -22.45
N GLY A 471 4.20 25.92 -21.50
CA GLY A 471 5.02 24.77 -21.12
C GLY A 471 6.19 25.05 -20.19
N LYS A 472 6.51 26.31 -19.87
CA LYS A 472 7.76 26.65 -19.15
C LYS A 472 7.58 27.61 -17.99
N ASP A 473 6.78 28.67 -18.17
CA ASP A 473 6.65 29.73 -17.18
C ASP A 473 5.48 29.45 -16.24
N PHE A 474 5.76 28.67 -15.19
CA PHE A 474 4.77 28.31 -14.18
C PHE A 474 4.45 29.49 -13.26
N LYS A 475 3.15 29.78 -13.11
CA LYS A 475 2.59 30.80 -12.22
C LYS A 475 1.87 30.11 -11.06
N GLU A 476 2.17 30.54 -9.84
CA GLU A 476 1.46 30.06 -8.66
C GLU A 476 0.03 30.60 -8.63
N LEU A 477 -0.92 29.69 -8.46
CA LEU A 477 -2.35 29.98 -8.33
C LEU A 477 -2.74 30.10 -6.85
N GLY A 478 -2.16 29.27 -5.98
CA GLY A 478 -2.36 29.33 -4.54
C GLY A 478 -1.60 28.23 -3.80
N ARG A 479 -1.75 28.22 -2.47
CA ARG A 479 -1.11 27.28 -1.55
C ARG A 479 -2.12 26.83 -0.50
N MET A 480 -2.04 25.58 -0.06
CA MET A 480 -2.93 25.02 0.96
C MET A 480 -2.19 24.10 1.92
N ASN A 481 -2.55 24.14 3.20
CA ASN A 481 -1.93 23.27 4.22
C ASN A 481 -2.27 21.80 3.96
N THR A 482 -1.27 20.93 4.13
CA THR A 482 -1.42 19.47 3.99
C THR A 482 -2.40 18.90 5.02
N ARG A 483 -2.30 19.34 6.28
CA ARG A 483 -3.01 18.72 7.42
C ARG A 483 -4.52 18.59 7.27
N TYR A 484 -5.21 19.47 6.53
CA TYR A 484 -6.68 19.43 6.47
C TYR A 484 -7.25 18.23 5.72
N ILE A 485 -6.42 17.53 4.96
CA ILE A 485 -6.79 16.30 4.25
C ILE A 485 -5.94 15.09 4.70
N SER A 486 -5.30 15.19 5.86
CA SER A 486 -4.60 14.06 6.51
C SER A 486 -5.59 13.02 7.05
N THR A 487 -5.10 11.82 7.35
CA THR A 487 -5.90 10.76 7.97
C THR A 487 -6.48 11.18 9.32
N GLU A 488 -5.73 11.92 10.15
CA GLU A 488 -6.22 12.40 11.44
C GLU A 488 -7.33 13.46 11.32
N THR A 489 -7.48 14.11 10.16
CA THR A 489 -8.53 15.11 9.93
C THR A 489 -9.70 14.55 9.10
N ALA A 490 -9.41 13.82 8.04
CA ALA A 490 -10.39 13.28 7.10
C ALA A 490 -10.92 11.89 7.51
N GLY A 491 -10.22 11.18 8.39
CA GLY A 491 -10.52 9.80 8.77
C GLY A 491 -9.98 8.78 7.78
N GLY A 492 -10.59 7.59 7.75
CA GLY A 492 -10.28 6.50 6.83
C GLY A 492 -8.93 5.83 7.05
N PHE A 493 -8.56 4.96 6.11
CA PHE A 493 -7.37 4.11 6.21
C PHE A 493 -6.39 4.23 5.04
N THR A 494 -6.58 5.22 4.17
CA THR A 494 -5.81 5.42 2.94
C THR A 494 -4.76 6.52 3.10
N GLY A 495 -4.10 6.87 1.99
CA GLY A 495 -3.24 8.05 1.86
C GLY A 495 -3.60 8.85 0.61
N ILE A 496 -2.88 9.95 0.39
CA ILE A 496 -3.10 10.86 -0.72
C ILE A 496 -2.85 10.18 -2.08
N MET A 497 -3.80 10.39 -2.98
CA MET A 497 -3.74 10.07 -4.39
C MET A 497 -3.60 11.33 -5.22
N LEU A 498 -2.69 11.32 -6.18
CA LEU A 498 -2.56 12.35 -7.21
C LEU A 498 -3.32 11.87 -8.45
N GLY A 499 -4.46 12.49 -8.72
CA GLY A 499 -5.44 12.01 -9.69
C GLY A 499 -5.60 12.91 -10.90
N LEU A 500 -5.61 12.31 -12.10
CA LEU A 500 -6.15 12.94 -13.30
C LEU A 500 -7.64 12.65 -13.38
N TYR A 501 -8.47 13.66 -13.62
CA TYR A 501 -9.92 13.48 -13.59
C TYR A 501 -10.67 14.35 -14.62
N ALA A 502 -11.91 13.96 -14.92
CA ALA A 502 -12.83 14.72 -15.78
C ALA A 502 -14.29 14.59 -15.30
N VAL A 503 -14.98 15.73 -15.15
CA VAL A 503 -16.36 15.83 -14.68
C VAL A 503 -17.16 16.72 -15.63
N SER A 504 -18.40 16.32 -15.91
CA SER A 504 -19.32 17.11 -16.73
C SER A 504 -20.36 17.81 -15.87
N GLY A 505 -20.74 19.03 -16.23
CA GLY A 505 -21.85 19.77 -15.64
C GLY A 505 -23.24 19.24 -16.04
N SER A 506 -23.33 18.31 -16.99
CA SER A 506 -24.62 17.72 -17.43
C SER A 506 -24.48 16.29 -17.96
N GLN A 507 -25.57 15.52 -17.91
CA GLN A 507 -25.63 14.14 -18.41
C GLN A 507 -25.43 14.03 -19.94
N THR A 508 -25.70 15.10 -20.68
CA THR A 508 -25.63 15.14 -22.15
C THR A 508 -24.31 15.72 -22.67
N SER A 509 -23.39 16.10 -21.79
CA SER A 509 -22.08 16.63 -22.19
C SER A 509 -21.30 15.61 -23.04
N LYS A 510 -20.55 16.13 -24.00
CA LYS A 510 -19.61 15.37 -24.84
C LYS A 510 -18.16 15.68 -24.49
N ALA A 511 -17.94 16.31 -23.34
CA ALA A 511 -16.63 16.76 -22.91
C ALA A 511 -15.67 15.59 -22.65
N TYR A 512 -14.41 15.85 -22.93
CA TYR A 512 -13.30 14.98 -22.57
C TYR A 512 -12.04 15.81 -22.38
N ALA A 513 -11.08 15.27 -21.64
CA ALA A 513 -9.76 15.84 -21.48
C ALA A 513 -8.69 14.89 -22.05
N ASP A 514 -7.79 15.44 -22.86
CA ASP A 514 -6.58 14.74 -23.30
C ASP A 514 -5.42 15.14 -22.38
N PHE A 515 -4.73 14.16 -21.80
CA PHE A 515 -3.53 14.31 -20.98
C PHE A 515 -2.32 13.71 -21.70
N GLU A 516 -1.29 14.51 -21.95
CA GLU A 516 -0.14 14.08 -22.76
C GLU A 516 0.90 13.31 -21.97
N TYR A 517 1.05 13.64 -20.69
CA TYR A 517 1.98 12.99 -19.79
C TYR A 517 1.59 13.24 -18.33
N PHE A 518 2.18 12.46 -17.44
CA PHE A 518 2.21 12.71 -16.01
C PHE A 518 3.66 12.56 -15.52
N ASP A 519 4.25 13.66 -15.05
CA ASP A 519 5.57 13.68 -14.44
C ASP A 519 5.41 13.62 -12.92
N TYR A 520 6.20 12.79 -12.25
CA TYR A 520 6.31 12.72 -10.79
C TYR A 520 7.77 12.56 -10.38
N GLU A 521 8.23 13.50 -9.56
CA GLU A 521 9.59 13.51 -9.03
C GLU A 521 9.50 13.64 -7.50
N GLY A 522 9.89 12.58 -6.79
CA GLY A 522 10.09 12.60 -5.35
C GLY A 522 11.52 13.00 -4.98
N LYS A 523 11.69 13.58 -3.79
CA LYS A 523 13.02 13.93 -3.25
C LYS A 523 13.39 13.09 -2.04
#